data_AF-I6ZVP1-F1
#
_entry.id   AF-I6ZVP1-F1
#
_cell.length_a   1.000
_cell.length_b   1.000
_cell.length_c   1.000
_cell.angle_alpha   90.00
_cell.angle_beta   90.00
_cell.angle_gamma   90.00
#
_symmetry.space_group_name_H-M   'P 1'
#
loop_
_entity.id
_entity.type
_entity.pdbx_description
1 polymer ?
#
loop_
_entity_poly.entity_id
_entity_poly.type
_entity_poly.pdbx_seq_one_letter_code
_entity_poly.pdbx_strand_id
1 'polypeptide(L)'
;MVFFHKNAWALMLKELIDEDDFCRKVRMSKEANTKTGFYSLFYILLHDPSLQVLESLLSNYTLQDVVNGLKHLIKFKFDRLTKEAYENILLVVQMMLGYEENIDTLIINLLRHHLVEEVYSMYKDNPKYFSNHPNSLMFLVFFCAQSNSKRDVFEDSNFTTRDFLFTTVKEMVTNPHFDEYKKKRAKKELRDKNPEYPVFPFTPYFSSRQLLSTLFTPTPLNILSSQLSADLEMNIMFILEHDQNFEFHLSLLFKNYIRSEDDACRVLRFMVNIPYPQNIGRLANSLLDKYPSSYLALIYDMLFWNQKERLNGNLIEYLRGNSNRIAAKLDSLQEEWGALKLAIKSTKKKQEHTVEDVTRMIHSLNFQKYFGLVKEMEKWGTPIVPKEMYDRIIEDSSDWDGYAQVYLWKIIGFQKIYLGFDVEVPKRVESLEALEGLEIVRNLSSMEKRS
;
A
#
# COMPACT_ATOMS: atom_id res chain seq x y z
N MET A 1 -21.25 -6.35 58.27
CA MET A 1 -20.66 -7.34 57.34
C MET A 1 -20.57 -6.67 55.97
N VAL A 2 -19.52 -5.87 55.77
CA VAL A 2 -19.26 -5.09 54.55
C VAL A 2 -18.07 -5.75 53.89
N PHE A 3 -18.33 -6.65 52.96
CA PHE A 3 -17.33 -7.26 52.10
C PHE A 3 -18.00 -7.47 50.75
N PHE A 4 -17.58 -6.68 49.75
CA PHE A 4 -17.62 -6.92 48.28
C PHE A 4 -17.68 -5.58 47.51
N HIS A 5 -16.62 -4.79 47.60
CA HIS A 5 -16.24 -3.86 46.52
C HIS A 5 -14.75 -4.05 46.21
N LYS A 6 -14.43 -5.19 45.60
CA LYS A 6 -13.14 -5.42 44.95
C LYS A 6 -13.18 -4.77 43.56
N ASN A 7 -12.28 -3.80 43.36
CA ASN A 7 -11.64 -3.35 42.11
C ASN A 7 -12.48 -3.30 40.82
N ALA A 8 -13.21 -2.21 40.61
CA ALA A 8 -13.89 -1.93 39.35
C ALA A 8 -12.96 -1.49 38.19
N TRP A 9 -11.67 -1.21 38.44
CA TRP A 9 -10.68 -1.02 37.37
C TRP A 9 -10.10 -2.34 36.83
N ALA A 10 -10.23 -3.42 37.61
CA ALA A 10 -10.03 -4.77 37.12
C ALA A 10 -11.14 -5.21 36.12
N LEU A 11 -12.19 -4.39 35.94
CA LEU A 11 -13.25 -4.59 34.96
C LEU A 11 -13.03 -3.85 33.64
N MET A 12 -12.05 -2.94 33.51
CA MET A 12 -11.76 -2.27 32.22
C MET A 12 -10.42 -2.71 31.63
N LEU A 13 -9.39 -2.93 32.45
CA LEU A 13 -8.11 -3.51 32.04
C LEU A 13 -7.86 -4.84 32.77
N LYS A 14 -7.40 -5.86 32.04
CA LYS A 14 -7.10 -7.21 32.53
C LYS A 14 -6.00 -7.20 33.59
N GLU A 15 -5.01 -6.29 33.49
CA GLU A 15 -3.89 -6.15 34.42
C GLU A 15 -3.43 -4.68 34.55
N LEU A 16 -3.06 -4.25 35.76
CA LEU A 16 -2.67 -2.86 36.11
C LEU A 16 -1.19 -2.52 35.86
N ILE A 17 -0.39 -3.43 35.29
CA ILE A 17 1.08 -3.34 35.22
C ILE A 17 1.57 -2.17 34.35
N ASP A 18 0.69 -1.50 33.61
CA ASP A 18 1.03 -0.46 32.63
C ASP A 18 -0.01 0.68 32.63
N GLU A 19 -0.41 1.11 33.83
CA GLU A 19 -1.28 2.27 34.02
C GLU A 19 -0.48 3.55 33.72
N ASP A 20 -0.77 4.20 32.58
CA ASP A 20 -0.23 5.51 32.25
C ASP A 20 -1.05 6.65 32.88
N ASP A 21 -0.59 7.90 32.71
CA ASP A 21 -1.25 9.07 33.29
C ASP A 21 -2.71 9.22 32.84
N PHE A 22 -3.02 8.88 31.58
CA PHE A 22 -4.38 8.95 31.07
C PHE A 22 -5.28 7.92 31.76
N CYS A 23 -4.85 6.65 31.78
CA CYS A 23 -5.57 5.58 32.48
C CYS A 23 -5.77 5.93 33.97
N ARG A 24 -4.72 6.39 34.64
CA ARG A 24 -4.78 6.82 36.03
C ARG A 24 -5.80 7.95 36.26
N LYS A 25 -5.85 8.94 35.38
CA LYS A 25 -6.83 10.06 35.48
C LYS A 25 -8.27 9.57 35.29
N VAL A 26 -8.51 8.69 34.32
CA VAL A 26 -9.82 8.03 34.12
C VAL A 26 -10.20 7.17 35.34
N ARG A 27 -9.22 6.59 36.04
CA ARG A 27 -9.46 5.85 37.28
C ARG A 27 -9.83 6.74 38.44
N MET A 28 -8.98 7.72 38.72
CA MET A 28 -9.11 8.60 39.87
C MET A 28 -10.36 9.49 39.79
N SER A 29 -10.86 9.78 38.59
CA SER A 29 -12.11 10.54 38.42
C SER A 29 -13.35 9.84 39.01
N LYS A 30 -13.31 8.52 39.19
CA LYS A 30 -14.35 7.77 39.92
C LYS A 30 -14.24 7.96 41.43
N GLU A 31 -13.02 7.88 41.95
CA GLU A 31 -12.73 7.94 43.39
C GLU A 31 -13.03 9.32 43.99
N ALA A 32 -12.92 10.37 43.17
CA ALA A 32 -13.16 11.75 43.58
C ALA A 32 -14.65 12.12 43.81
N ASN A 33 -15.60 11.23 43.50
CA ASN A 33 -17.06 11.49 43.60
C ASN A 33 -17.54 12.74 42.84
N THR A 34 -16.72 13.25 41.92
CA THR A 34 -17.03 14.41 41.07
C THR A 34 -17.74 13.93 39.80
N LYS A 35 -19.02 14.30 39.65
CA LYS A 35 -19.80 14.08 38.40
C LYS A 35 -19.38 15.03 37.26
N THR A 36 -18.36 15.85 37.48
CA THR A 36 -17.91 16.89 36.58
C THR A 36 -16.47 16.63 36.16
N GLY A 37 -16.14 16.96 34.92
CA GLY A 37 -14.81 16.74 34.35
C GLY A 37 -14.78 15.68 33.25
N PHE A 38 -13.90 15.88 32.26
CA PHE A 38 -13.77 15.03 31.08
C PHE A 38 -13.63 13.57 31.45
N TYR A 39 -12.64 13.23 32.29
CA TYR A 39 -12.32 11.85 32.66
C TYR A 39 -13.48 11.13 33.38
N SER A 40 -14.30 11.87 34.14
CA SER A 40 -15.47 11.32 34.84
C SER A 40 -16.57 10.96 33.84
N LEU A 41 -16.94 11.89 32.96
CA LEU A 41 -17.94 11.66 31.91
C LEU A 41 -17.47 10.62 30.88
N PHE A 42 -16.18 10.65 30.52
CA PHE A 42 -15.56 9.66 29.64
C PHE A 42 -15.56 8.26 30.26
N TYR A 43 -15.27 8.14 31.56
CA TYR A 43 -15.38 6.87 32.28
C TYR A 43 -16.82 6.34 32.29
N ILE A 44 -17.81 7.21 32.52
CA ILE A 44 -19.23 6.83 32.47
C ILE A 44 -19.58 6.32 31.07
N LEU A 45 -19.16 7.04 30.02
CA LEU A 45 -19.41 6.66 28.62
C LEU A 45 -18.84 5.26 28.29
N LEU A 46 -17.67 4.91 28.82
CA LEU A 46 -17.05 3.60 28.59
C LEU A 46 -17.71 2.45 29.36
N HIS A 47 -18.49 2.75 30.41
CA HIS A 47 -19.21 1.75 31.20
C HIS A 47 -20.69 1.61 30.79
N ASP A 48 -21.32 2.72 30.42
CA ASP A 48 -22.72 2.79 30.01
C ASP A 48 -22.82 3.59 28.70
N PRO A 49 -22.49 2.95 27.56
CA PRO A 49 -22.47 3.62 26.27
C PRO A 49 -23.89 3.97 25.83
N SER A 50 -24.27 5.23 26.00
CA SER A 50 -25.55 5.76 25.51
C SER A 50 -25.35 7.09 24.80
N LEU A 51 -26.24 7.38 23.84
CA LEU A 51 -26.22 8.63 23.10
C LEU A 51 -26.35 9.84 24.04
N GLN A 52 -27.15 9.73 25.10
CA GLN A 52 -27.33 10.78 26.10
C GLN A 52 -26.01 11.11 26.84
N VAL A 53 -25.22 10.10 27.21
CA VAL A 53 -23.92 10.32 27.87
C VAL A 53 -22.91 10.91 26.89
N LEU A 54 -22.91 10.45 25.63
CA LEU A 54 -22.06 11.00 24.58
C LEU A 54 -22.39 12.47 24.31
N GLU A 55 -23.66 12.83 24.13
CA GLU A 55 -24.11 14.21 23.95
C GLU A 55 -23.76 15.10 25.16
N SER A 56 -23.92 14.57 26.37
CA SER A 56 -23.48 15.27 27.59
C SER A 56 -21.98 15.55 27.59
N LEU A 57 -21.15 14.58 27.17
CA LEU A 57 -19.71 14.78 27.04
C LEU A 57 -19.37 15.83 25.96
N LEU A 58 -20.01 15.74 24.78
CA LEU A 58 -19.79 16.66 23.65
C LEU A 58 -20.34 18.07 23.88
N SER A 59 -21.29 18.24 24.80
CA SER A 59 -21.75 19.57 25.21
C SER A 59 -20.72 20.33 26.07
N ASN A 60 -19.80 19.60 26.71
CA ASN A 60 -18.81 20.15 27.63
C ASN A 60 -17.37 20.10 27.09
N TYR A 61 -17.11 19.28 26.07
CA TYR A 61 -15.79 19.03 25.50
C TYR A 61 -15.87 18.89 23.98
N THR A 62 -14.76 19.11 23.29
CA THR A 62 -14.75 19.01 21.83
C THR A 62 -14.85 17.54 21.40
N LEU A 63 -15.40 17.30 20.20
CA LEU A 63 -15.38 15.98 19.58
C LEU A 63 -13.95 15.42 19.52
N GLN A 64 -12.97 16.28 19.24
CA GLN A 64 -11.56 15.92 19.17
C GLN A 64 -11.01 15.40 20.50
N ASP A 65 -11.47 15.92 21.65
CA ASP A 65 -11.06 15.43 22.98
C ASP A 65 -11.53 13.98 23.18
N VAL A 66 -12.78 13.68 22.81
CA VAL A 66 -13.36 12.35 22.88
C VAL A 66 -12.64 11.38 21.93
N VAL A 67 -12.41 11.81 20.68
CA VAL A 67 -11.64 11.05 19.70
C VAL A 67 -10.23 10.75 20.22
N ASN A 68 -9.54 11.73 20.81
CA ASN A 68 -8.20 11.53 21.36
C ASN A 68 -8.19 10.53 22.53
N GLY A 69 -9.19 10.59 23.41
CA GLY A 69 -9.35 9.64 24.51
C GLY A 69 -9.56 8.20 24.01
N LEU A 70 -10.48 8.02 23.05
CA LEU A 70 -10.75 6.71 22.45
C LEU A 70 -9.55 6.21 21.65
N LYS A 71 -8.90 7.07 20.88
CA LYS A 71 -7.68 6.75 20.13
C LYS A 71 -6.58 6.25 21.06
N HIS A 72 -6.40 6.86 22.24
CA HIS A 72 -5.42 6.42 23.22
C HIS A 72 -5.70 4.98 23.68
N LEU A 73 -6.96 4.70 24.07
CA LEU A 73 -7.36 3.37 24.53
C LEU A 73 -7.25 2.33 23.41
N ILE A 74 -7.76 2.63 22.22
CA ILE A 74 -7.71 1.72 21.07
C ILE A 74 -6.26 1.52 20.62
N LYS A 75 -5.43 2.56 20.53
CA LYS A 75 -4.07 2.39 20.03
C LYS A 75 -3.16 1.63 21.00
N PHE A 76 -3.25 1.92 22.30
CA PHE A 76 -2.22 1.50 23.26
C PHE A 76 -2.70 0.49 24.31
N LYS A 77 -4.01 0.36 24.55
CA LYS A 77 -4.54 -0.43 25.67
C LYS A 77 -5.51 -1.53 25.25
N PHE A 78 -5.88 -1.58 23.98
CA PHE A 78 -7.02 -2.36 23.48
C PHE A 78 -6.96 -3.86 23.77
N ASP A 79 -5.83 -4.53 23.50
CA ASP A 79 -5.66 -5.97 23.77
C ASP A 79 -5.82 -6.34 25.26
N ARG A 80 -5.59 -5.35 26.13
CA ARG A 80 -5.66 -5.48 27.59
C ARG A 80 -7.02 -5.08 28.13
N LEU A 81 -7.92 -4.57 27.30
CA LEU A 81 -9.28 -4.27 27.74
C LEU A 81 -10.03 -5.55 28.08
N THR A 82 -10.96 -5.46 29.02
CA THR A 82 -11.95 -6.52 29.23
C THR A 82 -12.90 -6.58 28.04
N LYS A 83 -13.58 -7.72 27.87
CA LYS A 83 -14.54 -7.91 26.79
C LYS A 83 -15.66 -6.86 26.81
N GLU A 84 -16.17 -6.53 27.99
CA GLU A 84 -17.22 -5.52 28.17
C GLU A 84 -16.73 -4.11 27.77
N ALA A 85 -15.54 -3.70 28.22
CA ALA A 85 -14.97 -2.41 27.84
C ALA A 85 -14.70 -2.30 26.34
N TYR A 86 -14.24 -3.39 25.73
CA TYR A 86 -14.07 -3.53 24.29
C TYR A 86 -15.41 -3.33 23.54
N GLU A 87 -16.47 -4.04 23.92
CA GLU A 87 -17.79 -3.94 23.31
C GLU A 87 -18.35 -2.52 23.44
N ASN A 88 -18.20 -1.91 24.62
CA ASN A 88 -18.65 -0.54 24.85
C ASN A 88 -17.90 0.49 23.99
N ILE A 89 -16.59 0.35 23.82
CA ILE A 89 -15.82 1.23 22.91
C ILE A 89 -16.34 1.12 21.48
N LEU A 90 -16.65 -0.08 20.99
CA LEU A 90 -17.21 -0.27 19.65
C LEU A 90 -18.56 0.43 19.49
N LEU A 91 -19.45 0.31 20.49
CA LEU A 91 -20.74 1.00 20.50
C LEU A 91 -20.55 2.52 20.48
N VAL A 92 -19.60 3.06 21.27
CA VAL A 92 -19.29 4.48 21.27
C VAL A 92 -18.79 4.95 19.90
N VAL A 93 -17.85 4.22 19.29
CA VAL A 93 -17.35 4.55 17.95
C VAL A 93 -18.48 4.52 16.91
N GLN A 94 -19.38 3.54 16.98
CA GLN A 94 -20.54 3.44 16.09
C GLN A 94 -21.48 4.64 16.24
N MET A 95 -21.78 5.06 17.48
CA MET A 95 -22.58 6.28 17.72
C MET A 95 -21.88 7.53 17.18
N MET A 96 -20.55 7.59 17.29
CA MET A 96 -19.78 8.75 16.81
C MET A 96 -19.83 8.90 15.29
N LEU A 97 -20.05 7.83 14.50
CA LEU A 97 -20.15 7.93 13.04
C LEU A 97 -21.23 8.93 12.55
N GLY A 98 -22.26 9.18 13.36
CA GLY A 98 -23.28 10.19 13.08
C GLY A 98 -22.80 11.64 13.07
N TYR A 99 -21.59 11.92 13.58
CA TYR A 99 -21.02 13.26 13.67
C TYR A 99 -20.08 13.62 12.51
N GLU A 100 -19.80 12.69 11.58
CA GLU A 100 -19.09 12.88 10.30
C GLU A 100 -17.70 13.59 10.36
N GLU A 101 -17.08 13.76 11.53
CA GLU A 101 -15.79 14.46 11.68
C GLU A 101 -14.71 13.63 12.39
N ASN A 102 -13.53 13.50 11.76
CA ASN A 102 -12.27 13.00 12.34
C ASN A 102 -12.29 11.60 12.99
N ILE A 103 -13.30 10.77 12.71
CA ILE A 103 -13.40 9.40 13.28
C ILE A 103 -12.55 8.38 12.52
N ASP A 104 -11.99 8.75 11.36
CA ASP A 104 -11.16 7.86 10.52
C ASP A 104 -10.01 7.24 11.27
N THR A 105 -9.39 8.00 12.17
CA THR A 105 -8.28 7.49 12.99
C THR A 105 -8.73 6.41 13.97
N LEU A 106 -9.97 6.44 14.46
CA LEU A 106 -10.52 5.38 15.32
C LEU A 106 -10.78 4.13 14.49
N ILE A 107 -11.43 4.27 13.33
CA ILE A 107 -11.72 3.17 12.40
C ILE A 107 -10.43 2.46 11.98
N ILE A 108 -9.42 3.20 11.56
CA ILE A 108 -8.12 2.63 11.19
C ILE A 108 -7.51 1.88 12.37
N ASN A 109 -7.50 2.46 13.58
CA ASN A 109 -6.95 1.76 14.74
C ASN A 109 -7.74 0.49 15.14
N LEU A 110 -9.07 0.46 14.96
CA LEU A 110 -9.86 -0.76 15.13
C LEU A 110 -9.46 -1.83 14.09
N LEU A 111 -9.24 -1.43 12.85
CA LEU A 111 -8.73 -2.33 11.80
C LEU A 111 -7.32 -2.84 12.12
N ARG A 112 -6.44 -2.03 12.73
CA ARG A 112 -5.11 -2.47 13.21
C ARG A 112 -5.19 -3.60 14.24
N HIS A 113 -6.31 -3.71 14.96
CA HIS A 113 -6.63 -4.82 15.86
C HIS A 113 -7.36 -5.99 15.18
N HIS A 114 -7.39 -5.99 13.84
CA HIS A 114 -8.02 -7.01 13.00
C HIS A 114 -9.53 -7.19 13.23
N LEU A 115 -10.22 -6.13 13.67
CA LEU A 115 -11.68 -6.10 13.84
C LEU A 115 -12.44 -5.88 12.53
N VAL A 116 -12.16 -6.73 11.54
CA VAL A 116 -12.69 -6.58 10.18
C VAL A 116 -14.21 -6.74 10.17
N GLU A 117 -14.76 -7.67 10.95
CA GLU A 117 -16.20 -7.93 10.99
C GLU A 117 -16.97 -6.76 11.61
N GLU A 118 -16.47 -6.23 12.72
CA GLU A 118 -17.10 -5.14 13.46
C GLU A 118 -17.09 -3.86 12.64
N VAL A 119 -15.94 -3.49 12.05
CA VAL A 119 -15.85 -2.30 11.19
C VAL A 119 -16.66 -2.48 9.90
N TYR A 120 -16.72 -3.69 9.34
CA TYR A 120 -17.59 -3.97 8.19
C TYR A 120 -19.07 -3.85 8.54
N SER A 121 -19.49 -4.24 9.76
CA SER A 121 -20.85 -3.99 10.24
C SER A 121 -21.13 -2.49 10.35
N MET A 122 -20.19 -1.72 10.92
CA MET A 122 -20.31 -0.26 10.99
C MET A 122 -20.46 0.38 9.60
N TYR A 123 -19.74 -0.14 8.59
CA TYR A 123 -19.89 0.28 7.20
C TYR A 123 -21.29 0.00 6.63
N LYS A 124 -21.84 -1.19 6.90
CA LYS A 124 -23.20 -1.53 6.47
C LYS A 124 -24.25 -0.63 7.09
N ASP A 125 -24.07 -0.31 8.37
CA ASP A 125 -25.03 0.51 9.12
C ASP A 125 -24.91 2.00 8.75
N ASN A 126 -23.70 2.47 8.38
CA ASN A 126 -23.42 3.87 8.11
C ASN A 126 -22.66 4.08 6.78
N PRO A 127 -23.21 3.66 5.62
CA PRO A 127 -22.49 3.70 4.34
C PRO A 127 -22.14 5.13 3.89
N LYS A 128 -22.96 6.11 4.28
CA LYS A 128 -22.75 7.53 3.97
C LYS A 128 -21.43 8.06 4.55
N TYR A 129 -21.09 7.67 5.79
CA TYR A 129 -19.83 8.05 6.41
C TYR A 129 -18.65 7.57 5.55
N PHE A 130 -18.57 6.28 5.25
CA PHE A 130 -17.44 5.72 4.50
C PHE A 130 -17.32 6.27 3.07
N SER A 131 -18.45 6.67 2.47
CA SER A 131 -18.46 7.33 1.15
C SER A 131 -17.85 8.73 1.20
N ASN A 132 -18.07 9.46 2.29
CA ASN A 132 -17.50 10.78 2.53
C ASN A 132 -16.05 10.73 3.06
N HIS A 133 -15.63 9.58 3.59
CA HIS A 133 -14.33 9.35 4.21
C HIS A 133 -13.51 8.28 3.45
N PRO A 134 -12.93 8.62 2.29
CA PRO A 134 -12.29 7.64 1.40
C PRO A 134 -11.09 6.92 2.03
N ASN A 135 -10.42 7.54 3.01
CA ASN A 135 -9.34 6.88 3.75
C ASN A 135 -9.86 5.70 4.57
N SER A 136 -10.90 5.89 5.39
CA SER A 136 -11.51 4.79 6.17
C SER A 136 -11.99 3.66 5.27
N LEU A 137 -12.63 4.00 4.14
CA LEU A 137 -13.07 3.03 3.15
C LEU A 137 -11.89 2.26 2.55
N MET A 138 -10.83 2.95 2.12
CA MET A 138 -9.64 2.31 1.55
C MET A 138 -9.00 1.31 2.52
N PHE A 139 -8.85 1.67 3.80
CA PHE A 139 -8.33 0.75 4.81
C PHE A 139 -9.28 -0.43 5.04
N LEU A 140 -10.60 -0.20 5.14
CA LEU A 140 -11.56 -1.29 5.29
C LEU A 140 -11.49 -2.27 4.11
N VAL A 141 -11.50 -1.77 2.87
CA VAL A 141 -11.40 -2.61 1.67
C VAL A 141 -10.10 -3.41 1.68
N PHE A 142 -8.99 -2.79 2.07
CA PHE A 142 -7.71 -3.48 2.19
C PHE A 142 -7.77 -4.63 3.20
N PHE A 143 -8.28 -4.39 4.40
CA PHE A 143 -8.41 -5.42 5.43
C PHE A 143 -9.41 -6.52 5.04
N CYS A 144 -10.49 -6.19 4.34
CA CYS A 144 -11.42 -7.16 3.78
C CYS A 144 -10.73 -8.05 2.73
N ALA A 145 -9.94 -7.48 1.81
CA ALA A 145 -9.19 -8.23 0.80
C ALA A 145 -8.16 -9.20 1.42
N GLN A 146 -7.61 -8.86 2.59
CA GLN A 146 -6.70 -9.73 3.34
C GLN A 146 -7.43 -10.74 4.25
N SER A 147 -8.74 -10.57 4.48
CA SER A 147 -9.53 -11.45 5.34
C SER A 147 -10.02 -12.68 4.56
N ASN A 148 -10.09 -13.82 5.23
CA ASN A 148 -10.67 -15.04 4.65
C ASN A 148 -12.22 -14.97 4.58
N SER A 149 -12.86 -14.15 5.42
CA SER A 149 -14.33 -14.08 5.51
C SER A 149 -14.97 -13.01 4.63
N LYS A 150 -14.19 -12.00 4.20
CA LYS A 150 -14.69 -10.79 3.50
C LYS A 150 -13.93 -10.45 2.22
N ARG A 151 -13.08 -11.36 1.73
CA ARG A 151 -12.24 -11.13 0.55
C ARG A 151 -13.03 -10.63 -0.65
N ASP A 152 -14.17 -11.25 -0.89
CA ASP A 152 -14.92 -11.08 -2.13
C ASP A 152 -15.96 -9.94 -2.05
N VAL A 153 -16.08 -9.28 -0.89
CA VAL A 153 -17.11 -8.24 -0.66
C VAL A 153 -16.90 -7.00 -1.55
N PHE A 154 -15.66 -6.75 -1.95
CA PHE A 154 -15.26 -5.55 -2.66
C PHE A 154 -14.59 -5.86 -4.00
N GLU A 155 -14.82 -7.03 -4.62
CA GLU A 155 -14.16 -7.45 -5.88
C GLU A 155 -14.27 -6.42 -7.02
N ASP A 156 -15.37 -5.69 -7.10
CA ASP A 156 -15.60 -4.64 -8.10
C ASP A 156 -14.96 -3.29 -7.75
N SER A 157 -14.30 -3.17 -6.60
CA SER A 157 -13.63 -1.95 -6.20
C SER A 157 -12.37 -1.73 -7.04
N ASN A 158 -12.12 -0.49 -7.46
CA ASN A 158 -10.89 -0.14 -8.15
C ASN A 158 -9.69 -0.26 -7.19
N PHE A 159 -9.15 -1.47 -7.04
CA PHE A 159 -7.98 -1.74 -6.21
C PHE A 159 -6.78 -0.99 -6.77
N THR A 160 -6.19 -0.10 -5.98
CA THR A 160 -5.14 0.80 -6.47
C THR A 160 -3.73 0.35 -6.15
N THR A 161 -3.52 -0.65 -5.29
CA THR A 161 -2.16 -1.01 -4.84
C THR A 161 -1.95 -2.51 -4.75
N ARG A 162 -0.69 -2.94 -4.93
CA ARG A 162 -0.34 -4.36 -5.13
C ARG A 162 -0.69 -5.26 -3.97
N ASP A 163 -0.56 -4.81 -2.71
CA ASP A 163 -0.75 -5.69 -1.55
C ASP A 163 -2.22 -6.10 -1.36
N PHE A 164 -3.19 -5.47 -2.04
CA PHE A 164 -4.56 -6.00 -2.11
C PHE A 164 -4.61 -7.42 -2.67
N LEU A 165 -3.65 -7.78 -3.52
CA LEU A 165 -3.53 -9.09 -4.14
C LEU A 165 -2.52 -10.00 -3.43
N PHE A 166 -1.92 -9.55 -2.32
CA PHE A 166 -0.86 -10.30 -1.65
C PHE A 166 -1.33 -11.68 -1.18
N THR A 167 -2.44 -11.76 -0.44
CA THR A 167 -2.98 -13.04 0.05
C THR A 167 -3.34 -13.98 -1.09
N THR A 168 -3.98 -13.47 -2.14
CA THR A 168 -4.31 -14.24 -3.35
C THR A 168 -3.06 -14.83 -4.00
N VAL A 169 -2.02 -14.02 -4.21
CA VAL A 169 -0.75 -14.47 -4.78
C VAL A 169 -0.03 -15.44 -3.84
N LYS A 170 -0.09 -15.20 -2.52
CA LYS A 170 0.50 -16.09 -1.50
C LYS A 170 -0.11 -17.48 -1.57
N GLU A 171 -1.42 -17.58 -1.49
CA GLU A 171 -2.13 -18.86 -1.57
C GLU A 171 -1.85 -19.59 -2.88
N MET A 172 -1.79 -18.85 -3.99
CA MET A 172 -1.46 -19.41 -5.30
C MET A 172 -0.04 -20.01 -5.35
N VAL A 173 0.95 -19.34 -4.77
CA VAL A 173 2.36 -19.76 -4.77
C VAL A 173 2.62 -20.87 -3.76
N THR A 174 1.94 -20.85 -2.61
CA THR A 174 2.15 -21.83 -1.53
C THR A 174 1.24 -23.05 -1.63
N ASN A 175 0.39 -23.16 -2.65
CA ASN A 175 -0.54 -24.28 -2.78
C ASN A 175 0.22 -25.60 -3.06
N PRO A 176 0.09 -26.65 -2.23
CA PRO A 176 0.78 -27.91 -2.43
C PRO A 176 0.35 -28.69 -3.69
N HIS A 177 -0.81 -28.37 -4.28
CA HIS A 177 -1.24 -28.93 -5.57
C HIS A 177 -0.82 -28.09 -6.78
N PHE A 178 0.01 -27.06 -6.59
CA PHE A 178 0.50 -26.19 -7.66
C PHE A 178 1.16 -27.00 -8.80
N ASP A 179 1.98 -28.00 -8.47
CA ASP A 179 2.60 -28.88 -9.46
C ASP A 179 1.61 -29.77 -10.21
N GLU A 180 0.56 -30.22 -9.54
CA GLU A 180 -0.49 -31.03 -10.15
C GLU A 180 -1.39 -30.19 -11.07
N TYR A 181 -1.65 -28.94 -10.67
CA TYR A 181 -2.32 -27.92 -11.48
C TYR A 181 -1.50 -27.56 -12.72
N LYS A 182 -0.18 -27.34 -12.56
CA LYS A 182 0.80 -27.10 -13.64
C LYS A 182 0.82 -28.27 -14.64
N LYS A 183 0.84 -29.52 -14.16
CA LYS A 183 0.84 -30.74 -15.01
C LYS A 183 -0.50 -31.00 -15.72
N LYS A 184 -1.64 -30.78 -15.06
CA LYS A 184 -2.98 -30.95 -15.67
C LYS A 184 -3.25 -29.88 -16.75
N ARG A 185 -2.74 -28.65 -16.58
CA ARG A 185 -2.91 -27.56 -17.57
C ARG A 185 -1.93 -27.61 -18.73
N ALA A 186 -0.66 -27.96 -18.49
CA ALA A 186 0.30 -28.22 -19.57
C ALA A 186 -0.20 -29.31 -20.54
N LYS A 187 -0.93 -30.32 -20.04
CA LYS A 187 -1.63 -31.33 -20.87
C LYS A 187 -2.86 -30.80 -21.62
N LYS A 188 -3.51 -29.74 -21.13
CA LYS A 188 -4.69 -29.12 -21.75
C LYS A 188 -4.31 -28.09 -22.81
N GLU A 189 -3.18 -27.39 -22.64
CA GLU A 189 -2.67 -26.34 -23.54
C GLU A 189 -1.83 -26.87 -24.71
N LEU A 190 -1.40 -28.13 -24.69
CA LEU A 190 -0.88 -28.82 -25.89
C LEU A 190 -1.92 -28.91 -27.03
N ARG A 191 -3.21 -28.64 -26.75
CA ARG A 191 -4.31 -28.65 -27.73
C ARG A 191 -4.67 -27.26 -28.30
N ASP A 192 -4.35 -26.16 -27.61
CA ASP A 192 -4.58 -24.80 -28.11
C ASP A 192 -3.23 -24.08 -28.24
N LYS A 193 -2.56 -24.31 -29.37
CA LYS A 193 -1.37 -23.56 -29.75
C LYS A 193 -1.77 -22.14 -30.16
N ASN A 194 -1.69 -21.20 -29.22
CA ASN A 194 -1.42 -19.81 -29.58
C ASN A 194 0.04 -19.51 -29.16
N PRO A 195 0.99 -19.35 -30.12
CA PRO A 195 2.42 -19.31 -29.83
C PRO A 195 2.93 -17.99 -29.22
N GLU A 196 2.04 -17.04 -28.90
CA GLU A 196 2.43 -15.70 -28.45
C GLU A 196 2.90 -15.59 -26.99
N TYR A 197 2.64 -16.59 -26.13
CA TYR A 197 2.94 -16.49 -24.70
C TYR A 197 3.58 -17.77 -24.15
N PRO A 198 4.68 -17.70 -23.40
CA PRO A 198 5.02 -18.79 -22.50
C PRO A 198 3.95 -18.86 -21.40
N VAL A 199 3.45 -20.07 -21.13
CA VAL A 199 2.38 -20.29 -20.16
C VAL A 199 2.91 -19.99 -18.75
N PHE A 200 2.60 -18.80 -18.25
CA PHE A 200 2.62 -18.56 -16.81
C PHE A 200 1.27 -19.05 -16.25
N PRO A 201 1.23 -19.86 -15.18
CA PRO A 201 0.01 -20.54 -14.72
C PRO A 201 -1.14 -19.58 -14.33
N PHE A 202 -0.84 -18.29 -14.21
CA PHE A 202 -1.75 -17.23 -13.79
C PHE A 202 -2.08 -16.22 -14.91
N THR A 203 -1.59 -16.40 -16.14
CA THR A 203 -1.86 -15.50 -17.28
C THR A 203 -3.36 -15.19 -17.50
N PRO A 204 -4.29 -16.16 -17.32
CA PRO A 204 -5.73 -15.88 -17.42
C PRO A 204 -6.26 -14.94 -16.32
N TYR A 205 -5.70 -15.00 -15.11
CA TYR A 205 -6.03 -14.12 -13.99
C TYR A 205 -5.55 -12.68 -14.27
N PHE A 206 -4.40 -12.52 -14.93
CA PHE A 206 -3.76 -11.23 -15.24
C PHE A 206 -4.19 -10.61 -16.58
N SER A 207 -5.28 -11.09 -17.17
CA SER A 207 -5.80 -10.58 -18.45
C SER A 207 -6.52 -9.21 -18.33
N SER A 208 -6.85 -8.77 -17.11
CA SER A 208 -7.46 -7.47 -16.85
C SER A 208 -6.42 -6.34 -16.74
N ARG A 209 -6.63 -5.25 -17.50
CA ARG A 209 -5.78 -4.04 -17.47
C ARG A 209 -5.73 -3.40 -16.08
N GLN A 210 -6.82 -3.48 -15.32
CA GLN A 210 -6.91 -2.98 -13.95
C GLN A 210 -6.02 -3.79 -13.00
N LEU A 211 -6.04 -5.13 -13.08
CA LEU A 211 -5.26 -5.98 -12.18
C LEU A 211 -3.74 -5.75 -12.33
N LEU A 212 -3.28 -5.55 -13.56
CA LEU A 212 -1.87 -5.19 -13.81
C LEU A 212 -1.52 -3.82 -13.23
N SER A 213 -2.41 -2.82 -13.38
CA SER A 213 -2.17 -1.52 -12.76
C SER A 213 -2.10 -1.60 -11.23
N THR A 214 -2.91 -2.45 -10.61
CA THR A 214 -2.86 -2.73 -9.16
C THR A 214 -1.50 -3.32 -8.77
N LEU A 215 -1.04 -4.38 -9.45
CA LEU A 215 0.24 -5.05 -9.15
C LEU A 215 1.45 -4.13 -9.33
N PHE A 216 1.43 -3.26 -10.34
CA PHE A 216 2.50 -2.30 -10.60
C PHE A 216 2.39 -1.02 -9.76
N THR A 217 1.39 -0.88 -8.90
CA THR A 217 1.30 0.27 -8.01
C THR A 217 1.80 -0.11 -6.62
N PRO A 218 2.86 0.54 -6.11
CA PRO A 218 3.38 0.29 -4.76
C PRO A 218 2.32 0.52 -3.70
N THR A 219 2.35 -0.30 -2.65
CA THR A 219 1.51 -0.09 -1.48
C THR A 219 2.14 0.97 -0.58
N PRO A 220 1.41 2.05 -0.23
CA PRO A 220 1.87 3.03 0.75
C PRO A 220 2.26 2.43 2.10
N LEU A 221 3.32 2.93 2.72
CA LEU A 221 3.83 2.43 4.00
C LEU A 221 2.79 2.50 5.13
N ASN A 222 1.90 3.51 5.14
CA ASN A 222 0.85 3.63 6.15
C ASN A 222 -0.16 2.46 6.08
N ILE A 223 -0.44 1.92 4.89
CA ILE A 223 -1.28 0.73 4.72
C ILE A 223 -0.56 -0.50 5.28
N LEU A 224 0.72 -0.68 4.95
CA LEU A 224 1.52 -1.80 5.46
C LEU A 224 1.71 -1.73 6.99
N SER A 225 2.02 -0.55 7.53
CA SER A 225 2.13 -0.29 8.97
C SER A 225 0.81 -0.59 9.71
N SER A 226 -0.34 -0.33 9.08
CA SER A 226 -1.63 -0.64 9.70
C SER A 226 -1.88 -2.13 9.92
N GLN A 227 -1.19 -3.02 9.20
CA GLN A 227 -1.28 -4.46 9.44
C GLN A 227 -0.61 -4.90 10.74
N LEU A 228 0.06 -3.99 11.44
CA LEU A 228 0.74 -4.24 12.70
C LEU A 228 0.04 -3.47 13.83
N SER A 229 -0.02 -4.07 15.02
CA SER A 229 -0.36 -3.31 16.23
C SER A 229 0.72 -2.27 16.52
N ALA A 230 0.36 -1.20 17.25
CA ALA A 230 1.32 -0.14 17.59
C ALA A 230 2.52 -0.68 18.39
N ASP A 231 2.27 -1.63 19.30
CA ASP A 231 3.32 -2.29 20.08
C ASP A 231 4.24 -3.13 19.18
N LEU A 232 3.70 -3.93 18.26
CA LEU A 232 4.50 -4.74 17.36
C LEU A 232 5.37 -3.86 16.45
N GLU A 233 4.80 -2.81 15.87
CA GLU A 233 5.52 -1.84 15.05
C GLU A 233 6.69 -1.22 15.84
N MET A 234 6.46 -0.76 17.07
CA MET A 234 7.50 -0.18 17.93
C MET A 234 8.60 -1.18 18.27
N ASN A 235 8.25 -2.44 18.58
CA ASN A 235 9.23 -3.48 18.89
C ASN A 235 10.07 -3.88 17.66
N ILE A 236 9.47 -3.91 16.47
CA ILE A 236 10.21 -4.12 15.21
C ILE A 236 11.19 -2.97 14.99
N MET A 237 10.72 -1.73 15.07
CA MET A 237 11.59 -0.55 14.90
C MET A 237 12.75 -0.56 15.90
N PHE A 238 12.47 -0.88 17.17
CA PHE A 238 13.49 -0.98 18.20
C PHE A 238 14.58 -2.00 17.85
N ILE A 239 14.21 -3.24 17.49
CA ILE A 239 15.15 -4.31 17.10
C ILE A 239 15.94 -3.94 15.85
N LEU A 240 15.31 -3.25 14.91
CA LEU A 240 15.94 -2.83 13.67
C LEU A 240 17.02 -1.76 13.87
N GLU A 241 16.85 -0.90 14.88
CA GLU A 241 17.76 0.21 15.20
C GLU A 241 18.81 -0.13 16.26
N HIS A 242 18.56 -1.11 17.14
CA HIS A 242 19.42 -1.42 18.28
C HIS A 242 19.98 -2.84 18.20
N ASP A 243 21.30 -2.98 18.25
CA ASP A 243 21.99 -4.28 18.18
C ASP A 243 22.16 -4.97 19.55
N GLN A 244 22.07 -4.21 20.64
CA GLN A 244 22.25 -4.74 21.99
C GLN A 244 21.14 -5.73 22.34
N ASN A 245 21.52 -6.91 22.85
CA ASN A 245 20.58 -7.96 23.28
C ASN A 245 19.59 -8.41 22.20
N PHE A 246 19.99 -8.36 20.91
CA PHE A 246 19.13 -8.74 19.77
C PHE A 246 18.38 -10.06 20.00
N GLU A 247 19.05 -11.12 20.44
CA GLU A 247 18.45 -12.44 20.66
C GLU A 247 17.35 -12.43 21.74
N PHE A 248 17.56 -11.66 22.80
CA PHE A 248 16.57 -11.50 23.86
C PHE A 248 15.32 -10.80 23.32
N HIS A 249 15.48 -9.67 22.62
CA HIS A 249 14.36 -8.94 22.05
C HIS A 249 13.63 -9.73 20.95
N LEU A 250 14.37 -10.45 20.11
CA LEU A 250 13.82 -11.37 19.11
C LEU A 250 12.98 -12.48 19.76
N SER A 251 13.46 -13.05 20.87
CA SER A 251 12.72 -14.08 21.61
C SER A 251 11.39 -13.54 22.16
N LEU A 252 11.38 -12.30 22.65
CA LEU A 252 10.16 -11.63 23.11
C LEU A 252 9.20 -11.33 21.95
N LEU A 253 9.72 -10.87 20.82
CA LEU A 253 8.95 -10.60 19.60
C LEU A 253 8.20 -11.86 19.14
N PHE A 254 8.90 -12.99 19.08
CA PHE A 254 8.31 -14.28 18.72
C PHE A 254 7.35 -14.85 19.76
N LYS A 255 7.62 -14.62 21.05
CA LYS A 255 6.75 -15.09 22.12
C LYS A 255 5.44 -14.32 22.16
N ASN A 256 5.52 -13.00 22.04
CA ASN A 256 4.40 -12.12 22.35
C ASN A 256 3.57 -11.78 21.11
N TYR A 257 4.20 -11.58 19.95
CA TYR A 257 3.54 -10.97 18.80
C TYR A 257 3.53 -11.84 17.54
N ILE A 258 4.65 -12.45 17.15
CA ILE A 258 4.76 -13.21 15.90
C ILE A 258 4.57 -14.70 16.17
N ARG A 259 3.33 -15.17 16.01
CA ARG A 259 2.93 -16.54 16.36
C ARG A 259 2.66 -17.41 15.14
N SER A 260 2.38 -16.80 13.99
CA SER A 260 2.02 -17.47 12.75
C SER A 260 2.84 -17.00 11.55
N GLU A 261 2.73 -17.76 10.46
CA GLU A 261 3.28 -17.40 9.14
C GLU A 261 2.69 -16.08 8.61
N ASP A 262 1.42 -15.80 8.92
CA ASP A 262 0.74 -14.57 8.49
C ASP A 262 1.28 -13.35 9.24
N ASP A 263 1.54 -13.48 10.54
CA ASP A 263 2.20 -12.43 11.33
C ASP A 263 3.59 -12.14 10.75
N ALA A 264 4.36 -13.19 10.45
CA ALA A 264 5.69 -13.06 9.85
C ALA A 264 5.62 -12.38 8.47
N CYS A 265 4.65 -12.73 7.62
CA CYS A 265 4.44 -12.04 6.34
C CYS A 265 4.18 -10.55 6.52
N ARG A 266 3.29 -10.16 7.43
CA ARG A 266 2.97 -8.74 7.71
C ARG A 266 4.21 -7.97 8.17
N VAL A 267 4.96 -8.55 9.10
CA VAL A 267 6.23 -7.98 9.60
C VAL A 267 7.23 -7.79 8.46
N LEU A 268 7.42 -8.81 7.61
CA LEU A 268 8.34 -8.73 6.48
C LEU A 268 7.88 -7.70 5.43
N ARG A 269 6.57 -7.64 5.10
CA ARG A 269 6.02 -6.61 4.18
C ARG A 269 6.28 -5.20 4.69
N PHE A 270 6.09 -4.97 5.99
CA PHE A 270 6.43 -3.70 6.62
C PHE A 270 7.93 -3.40 6.56
N MET A 271 8.77 -4.36 6.97
CA MET A 271 10.24 -4.20 7.03
C MET A 271 10.86 -3.82 5.68
N VAL A 272 10.40 -4.41 4.58
CA VAL A 272 10.91 -4.15 3.23
C VAL A 272 10.76 -2.68 2.80
N ASN A 273 9.86 -1.95 3.45
CA ASN A 273 9.57 -0.56 3.14
C ASN A 273 10.26 0.44 4.10
N ILE A 274 11.04 -0.05 5.07
CA ILE A 274 11.79 0.80 6.00
C ILE A 274 13.19 1.10 5.42
N PRO A 275 13.59 2.38 5.32
CA PRO A 275 14.92 2.75 4.84
C PRO A 275 15.98 2.65 5.96
N TYR A 276 17.10 1.98 5.66
CA TYR A 276 18.36 1.96 6.41
C TYR A 276 18.37 1.40 7.85
N PRO A 277 17.67 0.30 8.20
CA PRO A 277 17.85 -0.29 9.53
C PRO A 277 19.06 -1.23 9.60
N GLN A 278 19.84 -1.13 10.68
CA GLN A 278 21.08 -1.88 10.88
C GLN A 278 20.87 -3.40 10.88
N ASN A 279 19.78 -3.86 11.50
CA ASN A 279 19.53 -5.28 11.76
C ASN A 279 18.55 -5.95 10.79
N ILE A 280 18.23 -5.32 9.65
CA ILE A 280 17.20 -5.82 8.73
C ILE A 280 17.46 -7.27 8.29
N GLY A 281 18.71 -7.58 7.94
CA GLY A 281 19.07 -8.91 7.47
C GLY A 281 19.01 -9.97 8.56
N ARG A 282 19.40 -9.63 9.79
CA ARG A 282 19.32 -10.54 10.94
C ARG A 282 17.88 -10.86 11.28
N LEU A 283 17.02 -9.84 11.40
CA LEU A 283 15.61 -10.04 11.71
C LEU A 283 14.89 -10.80 10.59
N ALA A 284 15.15 -10.47 9.33
CA ALA A 284 14.59 -11.22 8.19
C ALA A 284 15.00 -12.69 8.20
N ASN A 285 16.29 -12.99 8.42
CA ASN A 285 16.77 -14.37 8.51
C ASN A 285 16.13 -15.14 9.67
N SER A 286 16.06 -14.53 10.86
CA SER A 286 15.40 -15.14 12.02
C SER A 286 13.92 -15.43 11.77
N LEU A 287 13.21 -14.53 11.08
CA LEU A 287 11.81 -14.76 10.68
C LEU A 287 11.68 -15.94 9.73
N LEU A 288 12.55 -16.03 8.73
CA LEU A 288 12.50 -17.11 7.73
C LEU A 288 12.96 -18.46 8.26
N ASP A 289 13.87 -18.48 9.24
CA ASP A 289 14.29 -19.72 9.89
C ASP A 289 13.12 -20.34 10.67
N LYS A 290 12.24 -19.52 11.25
CA LYS A 290 11.06 -19.97 11.97
C LYS A 290 9.83 -20.15 11.07
N TYR A 291 9.67 -19.30 10.05
CA TYR A 291 8.52 -19.21 9.14
C TYR A 291 9.01 -19.20 7.67
N PRO A 292 9.40 -20.36 7.10
CA PRO A 292 10.11 -20.40 5.82
C PRO A 292 9.26 -20.05 4.59
N SER A 293 7.93 -20.08 4.69
CA SER A 293 6.99 -19.78 3.60
C SER A 293 6.74 -18.26 3.44
N SER A 294 7.14 -17.48 4.44
CA SER A 294 6.95 -16.04 4.51
C SER A 294 7.93 -15.27 3.62
N TYR A 295 8.90 -15.98 3.02
CA TYR A 295 9.84 -15.45 2.02
C TYR A 295 9.16 -14.69 0.90
N LEU A 296 7.93 -15.08 0.52
CA LEU A 296 7.16 -14.40 -0.51
C LEU A 296 6.97 -12.91 -0.20
N ALA A 297 6.79 -12.54 1.06
CA ALA A 297 6.63 -11.15 1.49
C ALA A 297 7.86 -10.28 1.16
N LEU A 298 9.07 -10.86 1.22
CA LEU A 298 10.32 -10.15 0.92
C LEU A 298 10.51 -9.92 -0.57
N ILE A 299 10.14 -10.91 -1.38
CA ILE A 299 10.34 -10.86 -2.84
C ILE A 299 9.14 -10.23 -3.57
N TYR A 300 8.01 -10.01 -2.90
CA TYR A 300 6.75 -9.59 -3.52
C TYR A 300 6.91 -8.33 -4.38
N ASP A 301 7.61 -7.32 -3.87
CA ASP A 301 7.86 -6.08 -4.61
C ASP A 301 8.77 -6.28 -5.82
N MET A 302 9.65 -7.28 -5.79
CA MET A 302 10.49 -7.63 -6.93
C MET A 302 9.70 -8.33 -8.04
N LEU A 303 8.67 -9.10 -7.69
CA LEU A 303 7.81 -9.79 -8.66
C LEU A 303 7.13 -8.81 -9.60
N PHE A 304 6.72 -7.67 -9.05
CA PHE A 304 5.95 -6.65 -9.74
C PHE A 304 6.69 -5.31 -9.81
N TRP A 305 8.03 -5.36 -9.74
CA TRP A 305 8.85 -4.15 -9.78
C TRP A 305 8.69 -3.40 -11.11
N ASN A 306 8.47 -2.10 -11.01
CA ASN A 306 8.48 -1.19 -12.16
C ASN A 306 9.80 -0.40 -12.20
N GLN A 307 10.42 -0.22 -13.37
CA GLN A 307 11.68 0.53 -13.52
C GLN A 307 11.58 2.00 -13.05
N LYS A 308 10.35 2.56 -12.98
CA LYS A 308 10.07 3.88 -12.40
C LYS A 308 10.14 3.91 -10.87
N GLU A 309 10.10 2.76 -10.21
CA GLU A 309 10.19 2.61 -8.77
C GLU A 309 11.65 2.43 -8.35
N ARG A 310 12.08 3.20 -7.35
CA ARG A 310 13.29 2.83 -6.60
C ARG A 310 12.91 1.66 -5.70
N LEU A 311 13.38 0.47 -6.02
CA LEU A 311 13.42 -0.62 -5.04
C LEU A 311 14.15 -0.12 -3.80
N ASN A 312 13.68 -0.52 -2.62
CA ASN A 312 14.37 -0.19 -1.39
C ASN A 312 15.80 -0.75 -1.47
N GLY A 313 16.79 0.13 -1.40
CA GLY A 313 18.21 -0.24 -1.50
C GLY A 313 18.61 -1.31 -0.47
N ASN A 314 17.94 -1.35 0.69
CA ASN A 314 18.20 -2.32 1.76
C ASN A 314 17.65 -3.72 1.44
N LEU A 315 16.51 -3.81 0.74
CA LEU A 315 16.05 -5.10 0.19
C LEU A 315 17.08 -5.60 -0.83
N ILE A 316 17.57 -4.72 -1.70
CA ILE A 316 18.59 -5.06 -2.69
C ILE A 316 19.90 -5.50 -2.01
N GLU A 317 20.35 -4.80 -0.97
CA GLU A 317 21.57 -5.15 -0.22
C GLU A 317 21.42 -6.46 0.56
N TYR A 318 20.29 -6.67 1.25
CA TYR A 318 19.97 -7.94 1.90
C TYR A 318 20.01 -9.10 0.91
N LEU A 319 19.43 -8.92 -0.27
CA LEU A 319 19.41 -9.93 -1.34
C LEU A 319 20.77 -10.16 -1.99
N ARG A 320 21.65 -9.15 -2.02
CA ARG A 320 23.02 -9.25 -2.56
C ARG A 320 24.02 -9.85 -1.57
N GLY A 321 23.67 -10.02 -0.29
CA GLY A 321 24.55 -10.59 0.73
C GLY A 321 24.87 -12.07 0.48
N ASN A 322 26.15 -12.45 0.60
CA ASN A 322 26.69 -13.80 0.34
C ASN A 322 26.12 -14.94 1.23
N SER A 323 25.28 -14.64 2.22
CA SER A 323 24.66 -15.60 3.13
C SER A 323 23.13 -15.73 2.94
N ASN A 324 22.59 -15.21 1.84
CA ASN A 324 21.14 -15.16 1.65
C ASN A 324 20.57 -16.51 1.17
N ARG A 325 19.86 -17.23 2.06
CA ARG A 325 19.14 -18.49 1.75
C ARG A 325 18.00 -18.29 0.74
N ILE A 326 17.52 -17.07 0.56
CA ILE A 326 16.51 -16.72 -0.45
C ILE A 326 17.15 -16.62 -1.84
N ALA A 327 18.44 -16.32 -1.98
CA ALA A 327 19.09 -16.21 -3.30
C ALA A 327 18.94 -17.49 -4.12
N ALA A 328 19.14 -18.67 -3.51
CA ALA A 328 18.92 -19.96 -4.18
C ALA A 328 17.44 -20.23 -4.54
N LYS A 329 16.49 -19.76 -3.71
CA LYS A 329 15.05 -19.81 -4.03
C LYS A 329 14.68 -18.79 -5.12
N LEU A 330 15.34 -17.63 -5.13
CA LEU A 330 15.20 -16.59 -6.14
C LEU A 330 15.71 -17.08 -7.50
N ASP A 331 16.78 -17.85 -7.55
CA ASP A 331 17.29 -18.42 -8.81
C ASP A 331 16.32 -19.46 -9.39
N SER A 332 15.80 -20.38 -8.57
CA SER A 332 14.79 -21.34 -9.03
C SER A 332 13.49 -20.65 -9.47
N LEU A 333 13.09 -19.59 -8.74
CA LEU A 333 11.94 -18.80 -9.11
C LEU A 333 12.22 -17.88 -10.32
N GLN A 334 13.44 -17.40 -10.51
CA GLN A 334 13.84 -16.59 -11.68
C GLN A 334 13.80 -17.40 -12.97
N GLU A 335 14.14 -18.70 -12.92
CA GLU A 335 13.94 -19.62 -14.05
C GLU A 335 12.43 -19.79 -14.38
N GLU A 336 11.56 -19.93 -13.37
CA GLU A 336 10.10 -19.98 -13.55
C GLU A 336 9.49 -18.62 -13.96
N TRP A 337 10.13 -17.51 -13.58
CA TRP A 337 9.70 -16.14 -13.88
C TRP A 337 10.28 -15.60 -15.19
N GLY A 338 11.06 -16.38 -15.94
CA GLY A 338 11.34 -16.05 -17.34
C GLY A 338 10.03 -15.83 -18.12
N ALA A 339 9.02 -16.65 -17.85
CA ALA A 339 7.68 -16.55 -18.44
C ALA A 339 6.89 -15.31 -17.94
N LEU A 340 6.95 -14.98 -16.64
CA LEU A 340 6.32 -13.77 -16.10
C LEU A 340 7.03 -12.50 -16.57
N LYS A 341 8.37 -12.46 -16.59
CA LYS A 341 9.15 -11.36 -17.18
C LYS A 341 8.85 -11.21 -18.66
N LEU A 342 8.71 -12.30 -19.42
CA LEU A 342 8.32 -12.28 -20.83
C LEU A 342 6.87 -11.82 -21.01
N ALA A 343 5.94 -12.24 -20.16
CA ALA A 343 4.56 -11.77 -20.18
C ALA A 343 4.46 -10.28 -19.79
N ILE A 344 5.12 -9.85 -18.71
CA ILE A 344 5.22 -8.45 -18.31
C ILE A 344 5.92 -7.62 -19.39
N LYS A 345 7.00 -8.10 -20.00
CA LYS A 345 7.71 -7.41 -21.08
C LYS A 345 6.88 -7.36 -22.36
N SER A 346 6.14 -8.42 -22.70
CA SER A 346 5.21 -8.47 -23.84
C SER A 346 4.02 -7.55 -23.62
N THR A 347 3.44 -7.52 -22.42
CA THR A 347 2.35 -6.62 -22.07
C THR A 347 2.82 -5.18 -21.92
N LYS A 348 4.04 -4.94 -21.40
CA LYS A 348 4.70 -3.63 -21.45
C LYS A 348 4.97 -3.22 -22.90
N LYS A 349 5.35 -4.13 -23.80
CA LYS A 349 5.49 -3.87 -25.24
C LYS A 349 4.15 -3.61 -25.94
N LYS A 350 3.04 -4.12 -25.39
CA LYS A 350 1.66 -3.77 -25.79
C LYS A 350 1.11 -2.51 -25.11
N GLN A 351 1.78 -2.01 -24.06
CA GLN A 351 1.50 -0.76 -23.35
C GLN A 351 2.50 0.36 -23.69
N GLU A 352 3.61 0.02 -24.36
CA GLU A 352 4.45 0.95 -25.10
C GLU A 352 3.50 1.61 -26.09
N HIS A 353 3.37 2.93 -25.97
CA HIS A 353 2.55 3.70 -26.88
C HIS A 353 2.92 3.31 -28.29
N THR A 354 1.99 2.70 -29.03
CA THR A 354 2.26 2.48 -30.45
C THR A 354 2.40 3.84 -31.12
N VAL A 355 3.01 3.89 -32.30
CA VAL A 355 3.08 5.13 -33.09
C VAL A 355 1.67 5.72 -33.23
N GLU A 356 0.67 4.88 -33.45
CA GLU A 356 -0.74 5.28 -33.57
C GLU A 356 -1.31 5.88 -32.27
N ASP A 357 -0.93 5.36 -31.11
CA ASP A 357 -1.36 5.90 -29.81
C ASP A 357 -0.70 7.25 -29.49
N VAL A 358 0.61 7.40 -29.79
CA VAL A 358 1.32 8.68 -29.64
C VAL A 358 0.73 9.72 -30.60
N THR A 359 0.51 9.35 -31.85
CA THR A 359 -0.13 10.20 -32.86
C THR A 359 -1.51 10.65 -32.39
N ARG A 360 -2.38 9.71 -31.95
CA ARG A 360 -3.72 10.04 -31.44
C ARG A 360 -3.65 10.98 -30.23
N MET A 361 -2.70 10.75 -29.32
CA MET A 361 -2.48 11.63 -28.17
C MET A 361 -2.16 13.05 -28.65
N ILE A 362 -1.20 13.21 -29.56
CA ILE A 362 -0.77 14.52 -30.07
C ILE A 362 -1.91 15.25 -30.78
N HIS A 363 -2.67 14.58 -31.64
CA HIS A 363 -3.85 15.17 -32.30
C HIS A 363 -4.93 15.61 -31.30
N SER A 364 -4.99 15.01 -30.11
CA SER A 364 -5.98 15.36 -29.07
C SER A 364 -5.52 16.43 -28.09
N LEU A 365 -4.31 16.98 -28.28
CA LEU A 365 -3.73 17.96 -27.37
C LEU A 365 -4.42 19.32 -27.47
N ASN A 366 -4.54 19.94 -26.31
CA ASN A 366 -4.80 21.36 -26.15
C ASN A 366 -3.77 21.91 -25.16
N PHE A 367 -3.77 23.23 -24.97
CA PHE A 367 -2.75 23.89 -24.14
C PHE A 367 -2.67 23.31 -22.71
N GLN A 368 -3.81 23.03 -22.08
CA GLN A 368 -3.85 22.47 -20.72
C GLN A 368 -3.26 21.06 -20.65
N LYS A 369 -3.66 20.17 -21.56
CA LYS A 369 -3.16 18.79 -21.63
C LYS A 369 -1.66 18.77 -21.92
N TYR A 370 -1.23 19.57 -22.90
CA TYR A 370 0.17 19.71 -23.27
C TYR A 370 1.03 20.17 -22.09
N PHE A 371 0.60 21.22 -21.38
CA PHE A 371 1.34 21.73 -20.23
C PHE A 371 1.41 20.71 -19.07
N GLY A 372 0.33 19.95 -18.86
CA GLY A 372 0.32 18.82 -17.92
C GLY A 372 1.39 17.77 -18.26
N LEU A 373 1.46 17.36 -19.53
CA LEU A 373 2.45 16.39 -20.00
C LEU A 373 3.89 16.90 -19.82
N VAL A 374 4.16 18.16 -20.14
CA VAL A 374 5.50 18.75 -19.96
C VAL A 374 5.90 18.78 -18.48
N LYS A 375 4.99 19.15 -17.56
CA LYS A 375 5.25 19.13 -16.12
C LYS A 375 5.50 17.72 -15.58
N GLU A 376 4.74 16.74 -16.05
CA GLU A 376 4.97 15.34 -15.69
C GLU A 376 6.32 14.86 -16.21
N MET A 377 6.67 15.17 -17.46
CA MET A 377 7.97 14.85 -18.03
C MET A 377 9.12 15.48 -17.24
N GLU A 378 9.01 16.77 -16.88
CA GLU A 378 10.01 17.47 -16.08
C GLU A 378 10.19 16.81 -14.70
N LYS A 379 9.08 16.46 -14.04
CA LYS A 379 9.08 15.82 -12.71
C LYS A 379 9.64 14.40 -12.73
N TRP A 380 9.28 13.61 -13.74
CA TRP A 380 9.53 12.16 -13.77
C TRP A 380 10.68 11.75 -14.69
N GLY A 381 11.21 12.66 -15.51
CA GLY A 381 12.26 12.37 -16.48
C GLY A 381 11.87 11.35 -17.56
N THR A 382 10.57 11.10 -17.76
CA THR A 382 10.07 10.12 -18.75
C THR A 382 9.70 10.84 -20.04
N PRO A 383 10.22 10.43 -21.21
CA PRO A 383 9.89 11.07 -22.48
C PRO A 383 8.40 10.90 -22.85
N ILE A 384 7.80 11.94 -23.41
CA ILE A 384 6.42 11.93 -23.91
C ILE A 384 6.35 11.15 -25.23
N VAL A 385 7.32 11.36 -26.12
CA VAL A 385 7.57 10.58 -27.33
C VAL A 385 8.88 9.82 -27.13
N PRO A 386 8.90 8.47 -27.17
CA PRO A 386 10.14 7.70 -27.10
C PRO A 386 11.11 8.06 -28.24
N LYS A 387 12.42 8.16 -27.94
CA LYS A 387 13.43 8.59 -28.92
C LYS A 387 13.46 7.67 -30.14
N GLU A 388 13.24 6.38 -29.93
CA GLU A 388 13.23 5.35 -30.97
C GLU A 388 12.07 5.51 -31.96
N MET A 389 11.06 6.34 -31.62
CA MET A 389 9.89 6.60 -32.46
C MET A 389 9.97 7.94 -33.21
N TYR A 390 11.01 8.76 -32.97
CA TYR A 390 11.14 10.09 -33.56
C TYR A 390 11.08 10.06 -35.08
N ASP A 391 11.92 9.25 -35.71
CA ASP A 391 12.00 9.19 -37.18
C ASP A 391 10.65 8.87 -37.81
N ARG A 392 9.97 7.86 -37.25
CA ARG A 392 8.68 7.39 -37.78
C ARG A 392 7.56 8.40 -37.54
N ILE A 393 7.48 8.99 -36.36
CA ILE A 393 6.46 9.99 -36.04
C ILE A 393 6.69 11.29 -36.82
N ILE A 394 7.94 11.71 -36.99
CA ILE A 394 8.27 12.91 -37.78
C ILE A 394 7.92 12.67 -39.25
N GLU A 395 8.24 11.49 -39.80
CA GLU A 395 7.87 11.12 -41.17
C GLU A 395 6.35 11.11 -41.35
N ASP A 396 5.62 10.42 -40.47
CA ASP A 396 4.16 10.36 -40.48
C ASP A 396 3.52 11.75 -40.27
N SER A 397 4.21 12.65 -39.57
CA SER A 397 3.69 13.99 -39.28
C SER A 397 3.54 14.88 -40.50
N SER A 398 4.19 14.56 -41.62
CA SER A 398 4.12 15.34 -42.86
C SER A 398 2.69 15.55 -43.37
N ASP A 399 1.80 14.57 -43.13
CA ASP A 399 0.40 14.60 -43.54
C ASP A 399 -0.55 15.14 -42.44
N TRP A 400 -0.03 15.51 -41.27
CA TRP A 400 -0.85 16.00 -40.15
C TRP A 400 -1.26 17.45 -40.37
N ASP A 401 -2.33 17.87 -39.69
CA ASP A 401 -2.67 19.29 -39.60
C ASP A 401 -1.54 20.07 -38.89
N GLY A 402 -1.33 21.33 -39.29
CA GLY A 402 -0.24 22.16 -38.75
C GLY A 402 -0.32 22.36 -37.23
N TYR A 403 -1.52 22.24 -36.64
CA TYR A 403 -1.68 22.37 -35.19
C TYR A 403 -1.09 21.18 -34.43
N ALA A 404 -1.34 19.96 -34.90
CA ALA A 404 -0.74 18.74 -34.36
C ALA A 404 0.78 18.71 -34.61
N GLN A 405 1.25 19.15 -35.79
CA GLN A 405 2.68 19.26 -36.09
C GLN A 405 3.39 20.21 -35.11
N VAL A 406 2.80 21.38 -34.80
CA VAL A 406 3.38 22.32 -33.84
C VAL A 406 3.51 21.70 -32.45
N TYR A 407 2.54 20.91 -31.98
CA TYR A 407 2.67 20.24 -30.68
C TYR A 407 3.72 19.14 -30.67
N LEU A 408 3.83 18.35 -31.75
CA LEU A 408 4.89 17.36 -31.88
C LEU A 408 6.27 18.01 -31.71
N TRP A 409 6.55 19.08 -32.45
CA TRP A 409 7.84 19.77 -32.40
C TRP A 409 8.09 20.46 -31.05
N LYS A 410 7.04 21.00 -30.42
CA LYS A 410 7.14 21.52 -29.04
C LYS A 410 7.51 20.43 -28.04
N ILE A 411 6.88 19.25 -28.13
CA ILE A 411 7.19 18.11 -27.25
C ILE A 411 8.64 17.68 -27.42
N ILE A 412 9.08 17.50 -28.68
CA ILE A 412 10.45 17.14 -29.01
C ILE A 412 11.45 18.19 -28.50
N GLY A 413 11.17 19.49 -28.67
CA GLY A 413 12.02 20.57 -28.16
C GLY A 413 12.16 20.55 -26.64
N PHE A 414 11.08 20.33 -25.90
CA PHE A 414 11.15 20.19 -24.44
C PHE A 414 11.88 18.91 -24.00
N GLN A 415 11.73 17.81 -24.71
CA GLN A 415 12.51 16.60 -24.46
C GLN A 415 14.00 16.81 -24.70
N LYS A 416 14.37 17.60 -25.70
CA LYS A 416 15.76 18.00 -25.91
C LYS A 416 16.29 18.84 -24.73
N ILE A 417 15.54 19.84 -24.28
CA ILE A 417 15.94 20.72 -23.17
C ILE A 417 16.09 19.93 -21.87
N TYR A 418 15.10 19.11 -21.49
CA TYR A 418 15.04 18.49 -20.17
C TYR A 418 15.71 17.12 -20.09
N LEU A 419 15.72 16.35 -21.18
CA LEU A 419 16.24 14.98 -21.23
C LEU A 419 17.51 14.84 -22.07
N GLY A 420 17.93 15.91 -22.78
CA GLY A 420 19.12 15.87 -23.65
C GLY A 420 18.94 15.02 -24.90
N PHE A 421 17.70 14.82 -25.35
CA PHE A 421 17.42 14.00 -26.53
C PHE A 421 17.58 14.83 -27.80
N ASP A 422 18.65 14.56 -28.55
CA ASP A 422 18.82 15.11 -29.88
C ASP A 422 18.00 14.34 -30.93
N VAL A 423 17.56 15.10 -31.94
CA VAL A 423 16.87 14.61 -33.13
C VAL A 423 17.90 14.48 -34.24
N GLU A 424 18.06 13.26 -34.77
CA GLU A 424 18.85 13.05 -35.98
C GLU A 424 18.16 13.71 -37.18
N VAL A 425 18.92 14.09 -38.20
CA VAL A 425 18.36 14.78 -39.37
C VAL A 425 17.31 13.86 -40.03
N PRO A 426 16.01 14.24 -40.05
CA PRO A 426 15.00 13.40 -40.65
C PRO A 426 15.24 13.30 -42.16
N LYS A 427 14.95 12.14 -42.75
CA LYS A 427 15.17 11.90 -44.18
C LYS A 427 14.26 12.75 -45.08
N ARG A 428 13.11 13.19 -44.56
CA ARG A 428 12.11 13.96 -45.29
C ARG A 428 11.35 14.88 -44.34
N VAL A 429 11.35 16.18 -44.64
CA VAL A 429 10.58 17.22 -43.93
C VAL A 429 10.03 18.15 -44.99
N GLU A 430 8.71 18.21 -45.16
CA GLU A 430 8.08 18.89 -46.29
C GLU A 430 7.20 20.08 -45.89
N SER A 431 6.60 20.07 -44.70
CA SER A 431 5.75 21.17 -44.22
C SER A 431 6.58 22.31 -43.63
N LEU A 432 6.06 23.54 -43.72
CA LEU A 432 6.69 24.74 -43.17
C LEU A 432 6.82 24.63 -41.64
N GLU A 433 5.78 24.15 -40.97
CA GLU A 433 5.75 23.96 -39.52
C GLU A 433 6.80 22.94 -39.06
N ALA A 434 7.05 21.89 -39.86
CA ALA A 434 8.07 20.91 -39.54
C ALA A 434 9.49 21.40 -39.82
N LEU A 435 9.69 22.24 -40.84
CA LEU A 435 10.96 22.93 -41.09
C LEU A 435 11.30 23.91 -39.95
N GLU A 436 10.34 24.75 -39.56
CA GLU A 436 10.49 25.68 -38.43
C GLU A 436 10.73 24.92 -37.12
N GLY A 437 9.95 23.86 -36.85
CA GLY A 437 10.11 23.02 -35.68
C GLY A 437 11.50 22.38 -35.59
N LEU A 438 12.00 21.83 -36.70
CA LEU A 438 13.34 21.24 -36.75
C LEU A 438 14.44 22.28 -36.55
N GLU A 439 14.30 23.47 -37.14
CA GLU A 439 15.26 24.56 -36.96
C GLU A 439 15.33 25.02 -35.49
N ILE A 440 14.17 25.20 -34.86
CA ILE A 440 14.07 25.53 -33.43
C ILE A 440 14.77 24.45 -32.60
N VAL A 441 14.42 23.17 -32.79
CA VAL A 441 15.01 22.07 -32.01
C VAL A 441 16.52 21.96 -32.22
N ARG A 442 17.05 22.23 -33.41
CA ARG A 442 18.50 22.27 -33.66
C ARG A 442 19.19 23.39 -32.90
N ASN A 443 18.56 24.56 -32.85
CA ASN A 443 19.12 25.76 -32.23
C ASN A 443 18.94 25.78 -30.70
N LEU A 444 18.14 24.88 -30.12
CA LEU A 444 18.07 24.71 -28.68
C LEU A 444 19.40 24.13 -28.14
N SER A 445 20.11 24.90 -27.33
CA SER A 445 21.24 24.40 -26.54
C SER A 445 20.72 23.57 -25.36
N SER A 446 21.39 22.44 -25.06
CA SER A 446 21.14 21.71 -23.81
C SER A 446 21.39 22.65 -22.63
N MET A 447 20.37 22.92 -21.82
CA MET A 447 20.59 23.56 -20.53
C MET A 447 21.24 22.52 -19.62
N GLU A 448 22.53 22.65 -19.34
CA GLU A 448 23.14 21.92 -18.22
C GLU A 448 22.30 22.18 -16.98
N LYS A 449 21.77 21.11 -16.38
CA LYS A 449 20.97 21.19 -15.15
C LYS A 449 21.74 22.00 -14.12
N ARG A 450 21.22 23.17 -13.74
CA ARG A 450 21.63 23.83 -12.50
C ARG A 450 21.30 22.85 -11.36
N SER A 451 22.36 22.31 -10.75
CA SER A 451 22.36 21.38 -9.62
C SER A 451 21.56 21.89 -8.44
#